data_AF-A0A6A5Z3X0-F1
#
_entry.id   AF-A0A6A5Z3X0-F1
#
_cell.length_a   1.000
_cell.length_b   1.000
_cell.length_c   1.000
_cell.angle_alpha   90.00
_cell.angle_beta   90.00
_cell.angle_gamma   90.00
#
_symmetry.space_group_name_H-M   'P 1'
#
loop_
_entity.id
_entity.type
_entity.pdbx_description
1 polymer ?
#
loop_
_entity_poly.entity_id
_entity_poly.type
_entity_poly.pdbx_seq_one_letter_code
_entity_poly.pdbx_strand_id
1 'polypeptide(L)'
;MPQLDEDHQQQLRDAEQGIRRRASHWWDSFTNFALRDNVLEVAVGLILAAAFTACANSLVTDIILPIISLLPFLARNLPEKFAILKHGPNYDGTISNGYNTIDQALGDGAIVFAYGNFIDKIVRFFVIAVALWIIATVYGRLSDDQIVKKQVKCKFCKKY
;
A
#
# COMPACT_ATOMS: atom_id res chain seq x y z
N MET A 1 15.93 5.34 -58.17
CA MET A 1 15.45 5.68 -56.82
C MET A 1 15.40 7.20 -56.75
N PRO A 2 14.28 7.82 -56.35
CA PRO A 2 14.22 9.28 -56.28
C PRO A 2 15.14 9.76 -55.16
N GLN A 3 16.01 10.72 -55.45
CA GLN A 3 16.84 11.35 -54.43
C GLN A 3 15.93 12.18 -53.54
N LEU A 4 15.92 11.86 -52.24
CA LEU A 4 15.27 12.68 -51.24
C LEU A 4 16.02 14.02 -51.19
N ASP A 5 15.34 15.14 -51.45
CA ASP A 5 15.95 16.48 -51.45
C ASP A 5 16.73 16.72 -50.15
N GLU A 6 18.00 17.15 -50.27
CA GLU A 6 18.92 17.34 -49.15
C GLU A 6 18.34 18.24 -48.05
N ASP A 7 17.50 19.22 -48.42
CA ASP A 7 16.81 20.12 -47.49
C ASP A 7 15.92 19.38 -46.49
N HIS A 8 15.22 18.32 -46.89
CA HIS A 8 14.38 17.55 -45.98
C HIS A 8 15.23 16.72 -45.00
N GLN A 9 16.39 16.22 -45.43
CA GLN A 9 17.33 15.56 -44.53
C GLN A 9 17.95 16.53 -43.52
N GLN A 10 18.17 17.79 -43.91
CA GLN A 10 18.66 18.85 -43.03
C GLN A 10 17.63 19.16 -41.94
N GLN A 11 16.36 19.35 -42.33
CA GLN A 11 15.25 19.65 -41.41
C GLN A 11 14.99 18.52 -40.40
N LEU A 12 15.09 17.26 -40.83
CA LEU A 12 14.94 16.11 -39.94
C LEU A 12 16.06 16.03 -38.91
N ARG A 13 17.32 16.34 -39.29
CA ARG A 13 18.45 16.38 -38.36
C ARG A 13 18.32 17.53 -37.36
N ASP A 14 17.83 18.69 -37.78
CA ASP A 14 17.63 19.84 -36.90
C ASP A 14 16.46 19.62 -35.92
N ALA A 15 15.40 18.95 -36.35
CA ALA A 15 14.30 18.53 -35.48
C ALA A 15 14.79 17.51 -34.43
N GLU A 16 15.61 16.54 -34.84
CA GLU A 16 16.18 15.52 -33.95
C GLU A 16 17.11 16.17 -32.89
N GLN A 17 17.96 17.12 -33.28
CA GLN A 17 18.82 17.87 -32.37
C GLN A 17 18.04 18.79 -31.41
N GLY A 18 16.97 19.42 -31.90
CA GLY A 18 16.07 20.25 -31.08
C GLY A 18 15.35 19.45 -29.99
N ILE A 19 14.85 18.25 -30.34
CA ILE A 19 14.23 17.33 -29.38
C ILE A 19 15.25 16.85 -28.35
N ARG A 20 16.47 16.51 -28.77
CA ARG A 20 17.52 15.98 -27.88
C ARG A 20 18.01 17.01 -26.86
N ARG A 21 18.21 18.28 -27.26
CA ARG A 21 18.56 19.39 -26.33
C ARG A 21 17.45 19.71 -25.35
N ARG A 22 16.19 19.66 -25.82
CA ARG A 22 15.04 19.90 -24.96
C ARG A 22 14.90 18.76 -23.95
N ALA A 23 15.03 17.50 -24.39
CA ALA A 23 14.99 16.35 -23.49
C ALA A 23 16.08 16.40 -22.40
N SER A 24 17.32 16.78 -22.73
CA SER A 24 18.41 16.89 -21.73
C SER A 24 18.15 17.99 -20.71
N HIS A 25 17.69 19.17 -21.15
CA HIS A 25 17.38 20.27 -20.25
C HIS A 25 16.26 19.93 -19.24
N TRP A 26 15.26 19.17 -19.67
CA TRP A 26 14.20 18.69 -18.79
C TRP A 26 14.71 17.66 -17.79
N TRP A 27 15.59 16.75 -18.21
CA TRP A 27 16.22 15.77 -17.33
C TRP A 27 17.12 16.41 -16.27
N ASP A 28 17.93 17.40 -16.66
CA ASP A 28 18.77 18.17 -15.74
C ASP A 28 17.93 18.95 -14.74
N SER A 29 16.83 19.55 -15.20
CA SER A 29 15.88 20.27 -14.33
C SER A 29 15.18 19.34 -13.34
N PHE A 30 14.78 18.14 -13.78
CA PHE A 30 14.17 17.13 -12.92
C PHE A 30 15.16 16.60 -11.88
N THR A 31 16.38 16.28 -12.30
CA THR A 31 17.43 15.79 -11.40
C THR A 31 17.76 16.83 -10.33
N ASN A 32 17.90 18.10 -10.71
CA ASN A 32 18.10 19.22 -9.78
C ASN A 32 16.91 19.45 -8.83
N PHE A 33 15.69 19.08 -9.23
CA PHE A 33 14.52 19.12 -8.36
C PHE A 33 14.48 17.93 -7.39
N ALA A 34 14.78 16.72 -7.87
CA ALA A 34 14.75 15.48 -7.09
C ALA A 34 15.88 15.39 -6.06
N LEU A 35 17.06 15.97 -6.35
CA LEU A 35 18.21 16.04 -5.45
C LEU A 35 18.05 17.10 -4.34
N ARG A 36 16.90 17.74 -4.22
CA ARG A 36 16.62 18.62 -3.07
C ARG A 36 16.46 17.77 -1.82
N ASP A 37 17.30 18.01 -0.82
CA ASP A 37 17.31 17.25 0.44
C ASP A 37 15.92 17.14 1.11
N ASN A 38 15.14 18.23 1.11
CA ASN A 38 13.78 18.24 1.67
C ASN A 38 12.80 17.30 0.93
N VAL A 39 12.98 17.08 -0.37
CA VAL A 39 12.11 16.19 -1.16
C VAL A 39 12.55 14.74 -0.97
N LEU A 40 13.86 14.50 -0.94
CA LEU A 40 14.44 13.18 -0.77
C LEU A 40 14.10 12.59 0.62
N GLU A 41 14.19 13.39 1.69
CA GLU A 41 13.85 12.94 3.04
C GLU A 41 12.38 12.50 3.15
N VAL A 42 11.46 13.30 2.59
CA VAL A 42 10.03 12.96 2.55
C VAL A 42 9.79 11.70 1.72
N ALA A 43 10.41 11.58 0.55
CA ALA A 43 10.28 10.42 -0.32
C ALA A 43 10.77 9.13 0.36
N VAL A 44 11.94 9.17 1.01
CA VAL A 44 12.51 8.03 1.74
C VAL A 44 11.59 7.64 2.91
N GLY A 45 11.05 8.61 3.66
CA GLY A 45 10.09 8.36 4.72
C GLY A 45 8.83 7.64 4.24
N LEU A 46 8.26 8.05 3.11
CA LEU A 46 7.09 7.41 2.48
C LEU A 46 7.38 5.99 2.01
N ILE A 47 8.54 5.74 1.38
CA ILE A 47 8.93 4.41 0.91
C ILE A 47 9.11 3.45 2.10
N LEU A 48 9.82 3.89 3.14
CA LEU A 48 10.02 3.09 4.36
C LEU A 48 8.69 2.81 5.07
N ALA A 49 7.80 3.80 5.16
CA ALA A 49 6.48 3.64 5.75
C ALA A 49 5.63 2.62 4.97
N ALA A 50 5.63 2.69 3.63
CA ALA A 50 4.90 1.77 2.77
C ALA A 50 5.44 0.34 2.89
N ALA A 51 6.77 0.16 2.85
CA ALA A 51 7.42 -1.13 3.00
C ALA A 51 7.15 -1.74 4.38
N PHE A 52 7.28 -0.95 5.45
CA PHE A 52 7.00 -1.41 6.81
C PHE A 52 5.53 -1.84 6.98
N THR A 53 4.58 -1.05 6.44
CA THR A 53 3.17 -1.40 6.46
C THR A 53 2.89 -2.70 5.70
N ALA A 54 3.54 -2.91 4.55
CA ALA A 54 3.43 -4.17 3.81
C ALA A 54 3.95 -5.38 4.61
N CYS A 55 5.11 -5.25 5.26
CA CYS A 55 5.68 -6.29 6.12
C CYS A 55 4.78 -6.60 7.33
N ALA A 56 4.28 -5.57 8.02
CA ALA A 56 3.36 -5.73 9.14
C ALA A 56 2.05 -6.42 8.70
N ASN A 57 1.51 -6.04 7.55
CA ASN A 57 0.31 -6.65 6.98
C ASN A 57 0.50 -8.11 6.61
N SER A 58 1.65 -8.49 6.04
CA SER A 58 1.97 -9.89 5.72
C SER A 58 2.16 -10.71 7.00
N LEU A 59 2.88 -10.20 8.00
CA LEU A 59 3.00 -10.86 9.31
C LEU A 59 1.63 -11.13 9.94
N VAL A 60 0.73 -10.16 9.89
CA VAL A 60 -0.62 -10.35 10.44
C VAL A 60 -1.44 -11.30 9.58
N THR A 61 -1.49 -11.09 8.27
CA THR A 61 -2.39 -11.83 7.37
C THR A 61 -1.94 -13.27 7.16
N ASP A 62 -0.64 -13.51 7.07
CA ASP A 62 -0.07 -14.79 6.63
C ASP A 62 0.41 -15.64 7.81
N ILE A 63 0.71 -15.04 8.96
CA ILE A 63 1.20 -15.78 10.15
C ILE A 63 0.19 -15.72 11.30
N ILE A 64 -0.27 -14.53 11.69
CA ILE A 64 -1.15 -14.39 12.85
C ILE A 64 -2.58 -14.86 12.55
N LEU A 65 -3.18 -14.42 11.44
CA LEU A 65 -4.56 -14.78 11.10
C LEU A 65 -4.78 -16.28 10.93
N PRO A 66 -3.89 -17.08 10.30
CA PRO A 66 -4.08 -18.53 10.22
C PRO A 66 -4.06 -19.21 11.60
N ILE A 67 -3.21 -18.74 12.52
CA ILE A 67 -3.15 -19.26 13.89
C ILE A 67 -4.45 -18.93 14.64
N ILE A 68 -4.95 -17.70 14.49
CA ILE A 68 -6.22 -17.28 15.11
C ILE A 68 -7.43 -17.98 14.43
N SER A 69 -7.38 -18.20 13.12
CA SER A 69 -8.44 -18.86 12.35
C SER A 69 -8.60 -20.35 12.69
N LEU A 70 -7.61 -20.96 13.32
CA LEU A 70 -7.74 -22.32 13.87
C LEU A 70 -8.70 -22.33 15.09
N LEU A 71 -8.90 -21.19 15.75
CA LEU A 71 -9.86 -21.07 16.83
C LEU A 71 -11.28 -20.99 16.25
N PRO A 72 -12.23 -21.84 16.71
CA PRO A 72 -13.58 -21.93 16.15
C PRO A 72 -14.42 -20.66 16.35
N PHE A 73 -13.94 -19.71 17.15
CA PHE A 73 -14.64 -18.45 17.44
C PHE A 73 -14.47 -17.39 16.35
N LEU A 74 -13.39 -17.43 15.54
CA LEU A 74 -13.12 -16.41 14.54
C LEU A 74 -13.27 -16.99 13.13
N ALA A 75 -14.42 -16.69 12.51
CA ALA A 75 -14.90 -17.41 11.32
C ALA A 75 -13.95 -17.34 10.12
N ARG A 76 -13.67 -18.51 9.54
CA ARG A 76 -12.74 -18.73 8.43
C ARG A 76 -13.19 -18.14 7.09
N ASN A 77 -14.50 -17.91 6.93
CA ASN A 77 -15.12 -17.42 5.69
C ASN A 77 -15.85 -16.08 5.90
N LEU A 78 -15.27 -15.15 6.67
CA LEU A 78 -15.80 -13.79 6.76
C LEU A 78 -15.91 -13.10 5.39
N PRO A 79 -14.87 -13.06 4.52
CA PRO A 79 -14.97 -12.29 3.27
C PRO A 79 -16.02 -12.84 2.29
N GLU A 80 -16.34 -14.12 2.36
CA GLU A 80 -17.35 -14.79 1.51
C GLU A 80 -18.78 -14.60 2.02
N LYS A 81 -18.98 -14.00 3.20
CA LYS A 81 -20.31 -13.65 3.69
C LYS A 81 -20.79 -12.38 3.00
N PHE A 82 -21.65 -12.57 2.01
CA PHE A 82 -22.34 -11.48 1.32
C PHE A 82 -23.85 -11.73 1.30
N ALA A 83 -24.64 -10.65 1.34
CA ALA A 83 -26.08 -10.70 1.18
C ALA A 83 -26.45 -10.17 -0.20
N ILE A 84 -27.21 -10.91 -0.99
CA ILE A 84 -27.71 -10.44 -2.29
C ILE A 84 -29.00 -9.68 -2.07
N LEU A 85 -29.05 -8.43 -2.55
CA LEU A 85 -30.25 -7.59 -2.47
C LEU A 85 -31.12 -7.73 -3.71
N LYS A 86 -30.49 -7.96 -4.88
CA LYS A 86 -31.17 -8.21 -6.15
C LYS A 86 -30.47 -9.34 -6.89
N HIS A 87 -31.22 -10.39 -7.19
CA HIS A 87 -30.74 -11.57 -7.91
C HIS A 87 -30.42 -11.23 -9.38
N GLY A 88 -29.34 -11.82 -9.88
CA GLY A 88 -29.03 -11.83 -11.32
C GLY A 88 -29.78 -12.95 -12.06
N PRO A 89 -29.64 -13.03 -13.39
CA PRO A 89 -30.32 -14.04 -14.23
C PRO A 89 -29.98 -15.49 -13.87
N ASN A 90 -28.77 -15.74 -13.36
CA ASN A 90 -28.23 -17.06 -13.04
C ASN A 90 -28.34 -17.43 -11.55
N TYR A 91 -29.32 -16.88 -10.83
CA TYR A 91 -29.50 -17.15 -9.41
C TYR A 91 -29.95 -18.59 -9.16
N ASP A 92 -29.09 -19.39 -8.54
CA ASP A 92 -29.42 -20.75 -8.12
C ASP A 92 -30.02 -20.76 -6.70
N GLY A 93 -31.35 -20.96 -6.61
CA GLY A 93 -32.07 -21.01 -5.33
C GLY A 93 -31.75 -22.23 -4.46
N THR A 94 -30.93 -23.19 -4.94
CA THR A 94 -30.49 -24.35 -4.15
C THR A 94 -29.27 -24.06 -3.27
N ILE A 95 -28.55 -22.96 -3.54
CA ILE A 95 -27.40 -22.48 -2.76
C ILE A 95 -27.91 -21.35 -1.85
N SER A 96 -27.61 -21.38 -0.55
CA SER A 96 -28.15 -20.44 0.44
C SER A 96 -27.94 -18.96 0.10
N ASN A 97 -26.96 -18.64 -0.74
CA ASN A 97 -26.64 -17.29 -1.22
C ASN A 97 -26.67 -17.15 -2.76
N GLY A 98 -27.16 -18.12 -3.53
CA GLY A 98 -27.30 -18.01 -5.00
C GLY A 98 -26.01 -18.09 -5.83
N TYR A 99 -24.85 -17.75 -5.25
CA TYR A 99 -23.53 -17.79 -5.87
C TYR A 99 -22.47 -18.26 -4.88
N ASN A 100 -21.39 -18.86 -5.38
CA ASN A 100 -20.29 -19.34 -4.54
C ASN A 100 -19.25 -18.24 -4.24
N THR A 101 -19.14 -17.22 -5.09
CA THR A 101 -18.19 -16.11 -4.92
C THR A 101 -18.83 -14.75 -5.19
N ILE A 102 -18.25 -13.70 -4.61
CA ILE A 102 -18.69 -12.31 -4.86
C ILE A 102 -18.45 -11.92 -6.32
N ASP A 103 -17.35 -12.39 -6.93
CA ASP A 103 -16.99 -12.07 -8.31
C ASP A 103 -17.99 -12.65 -9.32
N GLN A 104 -18.54 -13.84 -9.02
CA GLN A 104 -19.61 -14.44 -9.82
C GLN A 104 -20.89 -13.61 -9.72
N ALA A 105 -21.28 -13.23 -8.51
CA ALA A 105 -22.47 -12.41 -8.28
C ALA A 105 -22.39 -11.02 -8.95
N LEU A 106 -21.21 -10.39 -8.94
CA LEU A 106 -20.94 -9.13 -9.64
C LEU A 106 -20.99 -9.31 -11.17
N GLY A 107 -20.42 -10.41 -11.69
CA GLY A 107 -20.46 -10.75 -13.12
C GLY A 107 -21.87 -10.95 -13.66
N ASP A 108 -22.77 -11.49 -12.84
CA ASP A 108 -24.18 -11.69 -13.16
C ASP A 108 -25.03 -10.40 -12.98
N GLY A 109 -24.41 -9.27 -12.62
CA GLY A 109 -25.08 -7.99 -12.40
C GLY A 109 -25.98 -7.97 -11.16
N ALA A 110 -25.77 -8.91 -10.22
CA ALA A 110 -26.47 -8.91 -8.96
C ALA A 110 -25.98 -7.76 -8.07
N ILE A 111 -26.89 -7.14 -7.33
CA ILE A 111 -26.54 -6.10 -6.36
C ILE A 111 -26.23 -6.80 -5.04
N VAL A 112 -24.95 -6.78 -4.66
CA VAL A 112 -24.41 -7.54 -3.52
C VAL A 112 -24.01 -6.59 -2.39
N PHE A 113 -24.45 -6.90 -1.17
CA PHE A 113 -23.99 -6.28 0.08
C PHE A 113 -22.94 -7.18 0.75
N ALA A 114 -21.67 -6.94 0.44
CA ALA A 114 -20.53 -7.72 0.93
C ALA A 114 -20.04 -7.26 2.32
N TYR A 115 -20.89 -7.41 3.36
CA TYR A 115 -20.54 -7.06 4.74
C TYR A 115 -19.36 -7.87 5.29
N GLY A 116 -19.14 -9.07 4.76
CA GLY A 116 -18.04 -9.94 5.10
C GLY A 116 -16.66 -9.31 4.93
N ASN A 117 -16.42 -8.67 3.78
CA ASN A 117 -15.17 -7.95 3.50
C ASN A 117 -14.98 -6.76 4.44
N PHE A 118 -16.06 -6.05 4.78
CA PHE A 118 -15.99 -4.92 5.71
C PHE A 118 -15.56 -5.36 7.12
N ILE A 119 -16.17 -6.43 7.66
CA ILE A 119 -15.79 -6.95 8.98
C ILE A 119 -14.37 -7.53 8.96
N ASP A 120 -13.95 -8.19 7.87
CA ASP A 120 -12.56 -8.61 7.68
C ASP A 120 -11.58 -7.43 7.82
N LYS A 121 -11.86 -6.27 7.19
CA LYS A 121 -11.00 -5.08 7.34
C LYS A 121 -10.97 -4.54 8.76
N ILE A 122 -12.11 -4.51 9.46
CA ILE A 122 -12.17 -4.08 10.86
C ILE A 122 -11.34 -5.01 11.75
N VAL A 123 -11.54 -6.32 11.62
CA VAL A 123 -10.80 -7.32 12.41
C VAL A 123 -9.30 -7.20 12.15
N ARG A 124 -8.88 -7.08 10.89
CA ARG A 124 -7.47 -6.88 10.53
C ARG A 124 -6.87 -5.64 11.17
N PHE A 125 -7.58 -4.52 11.16
CA PHE A 125 -7.12 -3.28 11.80
C PHE A 125 -6.84 -3.48 13.29
N PHE A 126 -7.75 -4.13 14.03
CA PHE A 126 -7.55 -4.42 15.45
C PHE A 126 -6.42 -5.41 15.69
N VAL A 127 -6.29 -6.45 14.87
CA VAL A 127 -5.20 -7.44 15.02
C VAL A 127 -3.83 -6.77 14.79
N ILE A 128 -3.68 -5.91 13.77
CA ILE A 128 -2.44 -5.16 13.55
C ILE A 128 -2.11 -4.26 14.74
N ALA A 129 -3.10 -3.53 15.27
CA ALA A 129 -2.90 -2.66 16.42
C ALA A 129 -2.42 -3.45 17.66
N VAL A 130 -3.04 -4.59 17.96
CA VAL A 130 -2.65 -5.46 19.07
C VAL A 130 -1.27 -6.09 18.83
N ALA A 131 -0.98 -6.53 17.61
CA ALA A 131 0.31 -7.12 17.27
C ALA A 131 1.47 -6.12 17.46
N LEU A 132 1.32 -4.89 16.96
CA LEU A 132 2.32 -3.83 17.15
C LEU A 132 2.48 -3.45 18.63
N TRP A 133 1.37 -3.43 19.39
CA TRP A 133 1.42 -3.19 20.83
C TRP A 133 2.17 -4.29 21.59
N ILE A 134 1.93 -5.56 21.25
CA ILE A 134 2.66 -6.70 21.82
C ILE A 134 4.15 -6.58 21.50
N ILE A 135 4.52 -6.31 20.24
CA ILE A 135 5.93 -6.16 19.83
C ILE A 135 6.60 -5.02 20.61
N ALA A 136 5.97 -3.85 20.68
CA ALA A 136 6.50 -2.71 21.43
C ALA A 136 6.67 -3.02 22.93
N THR A 137 5.70 -3.72 23.52
CA THR A 137 5.73 -4.12 24.93
C THR A 137 6.80 -5.19 25.20
N VAL A 138 6.94 -6.18 24.31
CA VAL A 138 7.97 -7.22 24.40
C VAL A 138 9.35 -6.59 24.26
N TYR A 139 9.53 -5.69 23.30
CA TYR A 139 10.79 -4.96 23.13
C TYR A 139 11.11 -4.12 24.36
N GLY A 140 10.15 -3.37 24.91
CA GLY A 140 10.37 -2.59 26.13
C GLY A 140 10.62 -3.43 27.39
N ARG A 141 10.19 -4.69 27.42
CA ARG A 141 10.52 -5.63 28.51
C ARG A 141 11.88 -6.29 28.34
N LEU A 142 12.29 -6.58 27.11
CA LEU A 142 13.55 -7.27 26.83
C LEU A 142 14.73 -6.29 26.77
N SER A 143 14.48 -5.09 26.26
CA SER A 143 15.45 -4.02 26.11
C SER A 143 15.26 -3.03 27.26
N ASP A 144 15.88 -3.31 28.42
CA ASP A 144 15.93 -2.39 29.58
C ASP A 144 16.88 -1.19 29.35
N ASP A 145 17.09 -0.84 28.08
CA ASP A 145 17.91 0.31 27.68
C ASP A 145 16.96 1.46 27.35
N GLN A 146 16.85 2.40 28.29
CA GLN A 146 16.06 3.62 28.12
C GLN A 146 16.71 4.46 27.02
N ILE A 147 16.31 4.23 25.75
CA ILE A 147 16.76 5.02 24.58
C ILE A 147 16.50 6.52 24.80
N VAL A 148 15.47 6.87 25.58
CA VAL A 148 15.30 8.21 26.12
C VAL A 148 16.11 8.33 27.41
N LYS A 149 17.40 8.68 27.29
CA LYS A 149 18.13 9.23 28.44
C LYS A 149 17.31 10.40 28.96
N LYS A 150 16.85 10.32 30.21
CA LYS A 150 16.09 11.37 30.87
C LYS A 150 16.96 12.64 30.88
N GLN A 151 16.78 13.50 29.88
CA GLN A 151 17.52 14.74 29.77
C GLN A 151 17.01 15.66 30.87
N VAL A 152 17.66 15.60 32.03
CA VAL A 152 17.43 16.57 33.09
C VAL A 152 17.79 17.94 32.52
N LYS A 153 16.85 18.88 32.51
CA LYS A 153 17.15 20.28 32.18
C LYS A 153 18.20 20.75 33.17
N CYS A 154 19.43 20.92 32.68
CA CYS A 154 20.53 21.35 33.51
C CYS A 154 20.24 22.79 33.95
N LYS A 155 19.99 23.00 35.24
CA LYS A 155 19.60 24.30 35.81
C LYS A 155 20.66 25.40 35.60
N PHE A 156 21.89 25.01 35.26
CA PHE A 156 23.03 25.91 35.12
C PHE A 156 23.82 25.74 33.80
N CYS A 157 23.21 25.21 32.72
CA CYS A 157 23.89 25.24 31.42
C CYS A 157 24.08 26.70 30.96
N LYS A 158 25.25 27.26 31.25
CA LYS A 158 25.75 28.51 30.68
C LYS A 158 25.95 28.27 29.18
N LYS A 159 25.07 28.81 28.34
CA LYS A 159 25.37 29.04 26.93
C LYS A 159 26.49 30.08 26.88
N TYR A 160 27.62 29.71 26.29
CA TYR A 160 28.60 30.67 25.78
C TYR A 160 28.18 31.06 24.37
#